data_AF-A0A2H1IRZ0-F1
#
_entry.id   AF-A0A2H1IRZ0-F1
#
_cell.length_a   1.000
_cell.length_b   1.000
_cell.length_c   1.000
_cell.angle_alpha   90.00
_cell.angle_beta   90.00
_cell.angle_gamma   90.00
#
_symmetry.space_group_name_H-M   'P 1'
#
loop_
_entity.id
_entity.type
_entity.pdbx_description
1 polymer ?
#
loop_
_entity_poly.entity_id
_entity_poly.type
_entity_poly.pdbx_seq_one_letter_code
_entity_poly.pdbx_strand_id
1 'polypeptide(L)'
;MISRRDVVTDSAIAVVAEQGVRGLTHRAVDALAELPVGSTSNVYRTRDALITGIMGRIGDLNSQQLDRLPDMFRDSGKPAQEIAVDFCMNWLTTDRNRFYTMIMLSLDPALPDEAVVAKQRNMRSINEFIMRFGQVDADLARRINSSVMGMMVSELMAGTADRSHIEQYMSEFLKWKRDIAAQS
;
A
#
# COMPACT_ATOMS: atom_id res chain seq x y z
N MET A 1 8.38 -18.41 -6.95
CA MET A 1 9.12 -18.93 -5.77
C MET A 1 9.45 -17.74 -4.89
N ILE A 2 9.09 -17.76 -3.61
CA ILE A 2 9.37 -16.66 -2.66
C ILE A 2 10.88 -16.64 -2.41
N SER A 3 11.52 -15.50 -2.63
CA SER A 3 12.96 -15.36 -2.40
C SER A 3 13.29 -15.13 -0.93
N ARG A 4 14.53 -15.37 -0.52
CA ARG A 4 15.00 -15.02 0.83
C ARG A 4 14.81 -13.53 1.13
N ARG A 5 14.97 -12.66 0.12
CA ARG A 5 14.72 -11.22 0.25
C ARG A 5 13.26 -10.93 0.57
N ASP A 6 12.33 -11.61 -0.11
CA ASP A 6 10.89 -11.45 0.13
C ASP A 6 10.50 -11.88 1.55
N VAL A 7 10.99 -13.03 2.03
CA VAL A 7 10.71 -13.48 3.41
C VAL A 7 11.18 -12.44 4.44
N VAL A 8 12.40 -11.91 4.23
CA VAL A 8 12.98 -10.92 5.13
C VAL A 8 12.18 -9.61 5.10
N THR A 9 11.80 -9.10 3.92
CA THR A 9 11.08 -7.83 3.82
C THR A 9 9.62 -7.94 4.24
N ASP A 10 8.94 -9.06 3.96
CA ASP A 10 7.58 -9.33 4.44
C ASP A 10 7.56 -9.42 5.98
N SER A 11 8.55 -10.09 6.57
CA SER A 11 8.70 -10.14 8.03
C SER A 11 9.07 -8.77 8.61
N ALA A 12 9.92 -8.00 7.93
CA ALA A 12 10.26 -6.66 8.37
C ALA A 12 9.06 -5.69 8.33
N ILE A 13 8.16 -5.82 7.35
CA ILE A 13 6.87 -5.11 7.32
C ILE A 13 6.04 -5.47 8.56
N ALA A 14 5.93 -6.75 8.91
CA ALA A 14 5.20 -7.17 10.10
C ALA A 14 5.85 -6.64 11.40
N VAL A 15 7.18 -6.66 11.52
CA VAL A 15 7.90 -6.04 12.67
C VAL A 15 7.54 -4.56 12.81
N VAL A 16 7.56 -3.79 11.72
CA VAL A 16 7.19 -2.36 11.79
C VAL A 16 5.73 -2.19 12.20
N ALA A 17 4.83 -3.01 11.68
CA ALA A 17 3.41 -2.93 12.02
C ALA A 17 3.12 -3.28 13.49
N GLU A 18 3.84 -4.23 14.06
CA GLU A 18 3.62 -4.70 15.44
C GLU A 18 4.41 -3.90 16.50
N GLN A 19 5.62 -3.48 16.16
CA GLN A 19 6.59 -2.92 17.10
C GLN A 19 6.98 -1.47 16.77
N GLY A 20 6.43 -0.91 15.69
CA GLY A 20 6.77 0.40 15.17
C GLY A 20 8.15 0.48 14.52
N VAL A 21 8.42 1.62 13.88
CA VAL A 21 9.68 1.88 13.15
C VAL A 21 10.93 1.77 14.04
N ARG A 22 10.80 2.07 15.35
CA ARG A 22 11.91 1.93 16.32
C ARG A 22 12.19 0.47 16.70
N GLY A 23 11.20 -0.41 16.64
CA GLY A 23 11.37 -1.85 16.86
C GLY A 23 12.09 -2.57 15.72
N LEU A 24 12.19 -1.93 14.54
CA LEU A 24 12.83 -2.51 13.37
C LEU A 24 14.34 -2.68 13.58
N THR A 25 14.74 -3.91 13.91
CA THR A 25 16.13 -4.37 14.00
C THR A 25 16.30 -5.69 13.26
N HIS A 26 17.49 -5.98 12.76
CA HIS A 26 17.79 -7.26 12.10
C HIS A 26 17.41 -8.46 12.95
N ARG A 27 17.69 -8.39 14.26
CA ARG A 27 17.35 -9.46 15.19
C ARG A 27 15.84 -9.64 15.36
N ALA A 28 15.07 -8.54 15.41
CA ALA A 28 13.62 -8.62 15.46
C ALA A 28 13.04 -9.26 14.19
N VAL A 29 13.62 -8.94 13.03
CA VAL A 29 13.23 -9.56 11.76
C VAL A 29 13.61 -11.05 11.72
N ASP A 30 14.83 -11.41 12.11
CA ASP A 30 15.26 -12.81 12.19
C ASP A 30 14.35 -13.62 13.12
N ALA A 31 14.01 -13.07 14.28
CA ALA A 31 13.13 -13.71 15.24
C ALA A 31 11.71 -13.90 14.69
N LEU A 32 11.11 -12.87 14.08
CA LEU A 32 9.78 -12.96 13.52
C LEU A 32 9.72 -13.90 12.30
N ALA A 33 10.77 -13.92 11.49
CA ALA A 33 10.88 -14.76 10.31
C ALA A 33 11.31 -16.21 10.63
N GLU A 34 11.52 -16.55 11.91
CA GLU A 34 12.05 -17.83 12.39
C GLU A 34 13.38 -18.21 11.71
N LEU A 35 14.24 -17.21 11.47
CA LEU A 35 15.52 -17.38 10.81
C LEU A 35 16.68 -17.45 11.81
N PRO A 36 17.79 -18.11 11.45
CA PRO A 36 19.03 -18.02 12.23
C PRO A 36 19.47 -16.56 12.41
N VAL A 37 19.99 -16.25 13.59
CA VAL A 37 20.53 -14.91 13.91
C VAL A 37 21.58 -14.49 12.88
N GLY A 38 21.41 -13.28 12.33
CA GLY A 38 22.27 -12.71 11.29
C GLY A 38 21.77 -12.94 9.86
N SER A 39 20.67 -13.68 9.66
CA SER A 39 20.12 -13.95 8.32
C SER A 39 19.69 -12.66 7.62
N THR A 40 19.01 -11.76 8.32
CA THR A 40 18.59 -10.47 7.79
C THR A 40 19.79 -9.62 7.44
N SER A 41 20.86 -9.63 8.25
CA SER A 41 22.05 -8.81 7.97
C SER A 41 22.87 -9.34 6.81
N ASN A 42 22.79 -10.65 6.53
CA ASN A 42 23.37 -11.24 5.32
C ASN A 42 22.65 -10.76 4.04
N VAL A 43 21.37 -10.39 4.13
CA VAL A 43 20.58 -9.89 2.99
C VAL A 43 20.67 -8.36 2.89
N TYR A 44 20.47 -7.66 4.00
CA TYR A 44 20.47 -6.21 4.12
C TYR A 44 21.46 -5.80 5.21
N ARG A 45 22.67 -5.38 4.82
CA ARG A 45 23.76 -5.13 5.78
C ARG A 45 23.49 -4.00 6.78
N THR A 46 22.69 -3.00 6.39
CA THR A 46 22.41 -1.81 7.21
C THR A 46 20.91 -1.66 7.43
N ARG A 47 20.52 -0.87 8.44
CA ARG A 47 19.12 -0.52 8.68
C ARG A 47 18.51 0.22 7.49
N ASP A 48 19.25 1.15 6.89
CA ASP A 48 18.80 1.91 5.73
C ASP A 48 18.57 1.00 4.52
N ALA A 49 19.47 0.03 4.27
CA ALA A 49 19.28 -0.96 3.21
C ALA A 49 18.02 -1.82 3.45
N LEU A 50 17.74 -2.17 4.71
CA LEU A 50 16.52 -2.90 5.06
C LEU A 50 15.27 -2.04 4.83
N ILE A 51 15.28 -0.76 5.20
CA ILE A 51 14.17 0.19 4.95
C ILE A 51 13.94 0.38 3.45
N THR A 52 15.00 0.56 2.66
CA THR A 52 14.91 0.60 1.19
C THR A 52 14.30 -0.70 0.65
N GLY A 53 14.72 -1.86 1.19
CA GLY A 53 14.16 -3.15 0.84
C GLY A 53 12.66 -3.28 1.15
N ILE A 54 12.22 -2.81 2.32
CA ILE A 54 10.81 -2.75 2.71
C ILE A 54 10.01 -1.89 1.73
N MET A 55 10.48 -0.67 1.44
CA MET A 55 9.77 0.23 0.52
C MET A 55 9.69 -0.32 -0.91
N GLY A 56 10.75 -0.99 -1.37
CA GLY A 56 10.74 -1.73 -2.64
C GLY A 56 9.70 -2.85 -2.64
N ARG A 57 9.71 -3.70 -1.61
CA ARG A 57 8.74 -4.81 -1.46
C ARG A 57 7.30 -4.32 -1.43
N ILE A 58 7.01 -3.23 -0.71
CA ILE A 58 5.69 -2.59 -0.69
C ILE A 58 5.29 -2.17 -2.10
N GLY A 59 6.18 -1.50 -2.83
CA GLY A 59 5.93 -1.10 -4.22
C GLY A 59 5.63 -2.27 -5.15
N ASP A 60 6.38 -3.37 -5.02
CA ASP A 60 6.18 -4.58 -5.82
C ASP A 60 4.83 -5.25 -5.51
N LEU A 61 4.49 -5.37 -4.22
CA LEU A 61 3.21 -5.95 -3.79
C LEU A 61 2.02 -5.10 -4.25
N ASN A 62 2.11 -3.78 -4.12
CA ASN A 62 1.06 -2.88 -4.58
C ASN A 62 0.90 -2.96 -6.11
N SER A 63 2.00 -3.00 -6.86
CA SER A 63 1.95 -3.13 -8.33
C SER A 63 1.26 -4.43 -8.73
N GLN A 64 1.61 -5.55 -8.09
CA GLN A 64 0.95 -6.84 -8.33
C GLN A 64 -0.55 -6.83 -8.03
N GLN A 65 -0.98 -6.07 -7.02
CA GLN A 65 -2.41 -5.90 -6.73
C GLN A 65 -3.13 -5.07 -7.79
N LEU A 66 -2.52 -3.98 -8.23
CA LEU A 66 -3.07 -3.15 -9.30
C LEU A 66 -3.17 -3.92 -10.62
N ASP A 67 -2.17 -4.74 -10.95
CA ASP A 67 -2.16 -5.54 -12.18
C ASP A 67 -3.31 -6.55 -12.24
N ARG A 68 -3.77 -7.06 -11.09
CA ARG A 68 -4.89 -8.00 -11.01
C ARG A 68 -6.26 -7.33 -11.01
N LEU A 69 -6.31 -6.05 -10.67
CA LEU A 69 -7.56 -5.33 -10.45
C LEU A 69 -8.44 -5.28 -11.72
N PRO A 70 -7.93 -5.04 -12.94
CA PRO A 70 -8.74 -5.06 -14.16
C PRO A 70 -9.46 -6.40 -14.40
N ASP A 71 -8.80 -7.53 -14.13
CA ASP A 71 -9.39 -8.85 -14.28
C ASP A 71 -10.46 -9.09 -13.21
N MET A 72 -10.25 -8.63 -11.96
CA MET A 72 -11.30 -8.64 -10.93
C MET A 72 -12.54 -7.85 -11.34
N PHE A 73 -12.37 -6.69 -11.98
CA PHE A 73 -13.48 -5.90 -12.52
C PHE A 73 -14.22 -6.61 -13.65
N ARG A 74 -13.51 -7.33 -14.52
CA ARG A 74 -14.09 -8.07 -15.65
C ARG A 74 -14.83 -9.33 -15.20
N ASP A 75 -14.24 -10.09 -14.29
CA ASP A 75 -14.64 -11.48 -14.04
C ASP A 75 -15.57 -11.64 -12.82
N SER A 76 -15.66 -10.64 -11.94
CA SER A 76 -16.41 -10.77 -10.68
C SER A 76 -17.94 -10.80 -10.83
N GLY A 77 -18.48 -10.23 -11.91
CA GLY A 77 -19.93 -10.00 -12.05
C GLY A 77 -20.52 -9.02 -11.02
N LYS A 78 -19.69 -8.42 -10.17
CA LYS A 78 -20.08 -7.48 -9.13
C LYS A 78 -20.16 -6.05 -9.68
N PRO A 79 -20.98 -5.17 -9.07
CA PRO A 79 -20.93 -3.75 -9.36
C PRO A 79 -19.53 -3.17 -9.09
N ALA A 80 -19.07 -2.26 -9.93
CA ALA A 80 -17.76 -1.61 -9.80
C ALA A 80 -17.51 -0.98 -8.41
N GLN A 81 -18.56 -0.46 -7.78
CA GLN A 81 -18.51 0.09 -6.43
C GLN A 81 -18.16 -0.97 -5.39
N GLU A 82 -18.77 -2.15 -5.47
CA GLU A 82 -18.54 -3.24 -4.51
C GLU A 82 -17.09 -3.72 -4.59
N ILE A 83 -16.54 -3.83 -5.81
CA ILE A 83 -15.13 -4.21 -6.02
C ILE A 83 -14.19 -3.16 -5.42
N ALA A 84 -14.52 -1.88 -5.59
CA ALA A 84 -13.72 -0.80 -5.01
C ALA A 84 -13.78 -0.79 -3.47
N VAL A 85 -14.96 -1.08 -2.89
CA VAL A 85 -15.12 -1.24 -1.44
C VAL A 85 -14.31 -2.44 -0.94
N ASP A 86 -14.45 -3.61 -1.57
CA ASP A 86 -13.72 -4.81 -1.21
C ASP A 86 -12.20 -4.59 -1.30
N PHE A 87 -11.74 -3.83 -2.32
CA PHE A 87 -10.34 -3.43 -2.45
C PHE A 87 -9.87 -2.58 -1.25
N CYS A 88 -10.60 -1.52 -0.91
CA CYS A 88 -10.28 -0.68 0.27
C CYS A 88 -10.31 -1.49 1.57
N MET A 89 -11.31 -2.35 1.74
CA MET A 89 -11.44 -3.24 2.90
C MET A 89 -10.23 -4.16 3.03
N ASN A 90 -9.75 -4.74 1.93
CA ASN A 90 -8.58 -5.62 1.96
C ASN A 90 -7.31 -4.87 2.42
N TRP A 91 -7.12 -3.60 2.01
CA TRP A 91 -6.03 -2.74 2.49
C TRP A 91 -6.11 -2.41 3.98
N LEU A 92 -7.33 -2.24 4.49
CA LEU A 92 -7.58 -1.89 5.88
C LEU A 92 -7.64 -3.11 6.82
N THR A 93 -7.68 -4.33 6.28
CA THR A 93 -7.78 -5.58 7.04
C THR A 93 -6.62 -6.52 6.72
N THR A 94 -6.72 -7.32 5.67
CA THR A 94 -5.72 -8.34 5.29
C THR A 94 -4.32 -7.75 5.11
N ASP A 95 -4.23 -6.62 4.42
CA ASP A 95 -2.96 -5.95 4.09
C ASP A 95 -2.65 -4.79 5.03
N ARG A 96 -3.35 -4.69 6.16
CA ARG A 96 -3.25 -3.57 7.10
C ARG A 96 -1.81 -3.31 7.53
N ASN A 97 -1.03 -4.36 7.78
CA ASN A 97 0.39 -4.23 8.18
C ASN A 97 1.23 -3.56 7.08
N ARG A 98 1.00 -3.94 5.81
CA ARG A 98 1.67 -3.31 4.67
C ARG A 98 1.26 -1.85 4.53
N PHE A 99 -0.04 -1.57 4.60
CA PHE A 99 -0.56 -0.22 4.46
C PHE A 99 -0.06 0.70 5.57
N TYR A 100 -0.17 0.27 6.83
CA TYR A 100 0.31 0.98 8.00
C TYR A 100 1.81 1.26 7.93
N THR A 101 2.63 0.25 7.60
CA THR A 101 4.08 0.40 7.43
C THR A 101 4.42 1.41 6.34
N MET A 102 3.71 1.36 5.20
CA MET A 102 3.89 2.31 4.11
C MET A 102 3.63 3.75 4.58
N ILE A 103 2.57 3.99 5.34
CA ILE A 103 2.27 5.32 5.91
C ILE A 103 3.38 5.77 6.85
N MET A 104 3.74 4.95 7.83
CA MET A 104 4.74 5.32 8.85
C MET A 104 6.09 5.69 8.21
N LEU A 105 6.61 4.83 7.33
CA LEU A 105 7.90 5.07 6.68
C LEU A 105 7.84 6.24 5.70
N SER A 106 6.71 6.42 5.01
CA SER A 106 6.55 7.53 4.05
C SER A 106 6.56 8.92 4.70
N LEU A 107 6.27 9.00 6.00
CA LEU A 107 6.25 10.24 6.78
C LEU A 107 7.56 10.48 7.56
N ASP A 108 8.49 9.52 7.58
CA ASP A 108 9.77 9.66 8.26
C ASP A 108 10.64 10.70 7.53
N PRO A 109 11.01 11.84 8.18
CA PRO A 109 11.87 12.83 7.55
C PRO A 109 13.31 12.31 7.33
N ALA A 110 13.70 11.21 8.00
CA ALA A 110 14.98 10.55 7.85
C ALA A 110 14.92 9.32 6.93
N LEU A 111 13.87 9.20 6.10
CA LEU A 111 13.76 8.12 5.13
C LEU A 111 14.97 8.15 4.16
N PRO A 112 15.71 7.05 3.96
CA PRO A 112 16.87 7.02 3.07
C PRO A 112 16.53 7.43 1.64
N ASP A 113 17.44 8.09 0.94
CA ASP A 113 17.21 8.61 -0.43
C ASP A 113 16.73 7.53 -1.41
N GLU A 114 17.33 6.33 -1.35
CA GLU A 114 16.90 5.20 -2.19
C GLU A 114 15.47 4.74 -1.86
N ALA A 115 15.08 4.79 -0.58
CA ALA A 115 13.73 4.50 -0.14
C ALA A 115 12.73 5.59 -0.55
N VAL A 116 13.16 6.86 -0.62
CA VAL A 116 12.38 7.96 -1.22
C VAL A 116 12.13 7.69 -2.71
N VAL A 117 13.13 7.23 -3.45
CA VAL A 117 12.97 6.86 -4.86
C VAL A 117 11.98 5.70 -5.02
N ALA A 118 12.07 4.67 -4.17
CA ALA A 118 11.12 3.55 -4.16
C ALA A 118 9.68 4.01 -3.88
N LYS A 119 9.49 4.88 -2.87
CA LYS A 119 8.20 5.52 -2.55
C LYS A 119 7.63 6.26 -3.77
N GLN A 120 8.43 7.10 -4.41
CA GLN A 120 8.01 7.89 -5.57
C GLN A 120 7.65 7.00 -6.77
N ARG A 121 8.39 5.91 -6.99
CA ARG A 121 8.06 4.91 -8.02
C ARG A 121 6.71 4.25 -7.76
N ASN A 122 6.43 3.84 -6.53
CA ASN A 122 5.13 3.28 -6.14
C ASN A 122 3.99 4.28 -6.40
N MET A 123 4.13 5.53 -5.95
CA MET A 123 3.12 6.58 -6.18
C MET A 123 2.88 6.86 -7.66
N ARG A 124 3.94 6.89 -8.48
CA ARG A 124 3.82 7.05 -9.93
C ARG A 124 3.05 5.90 -10.55
N SER A 125 3.36 4.67 -10.16
CA SER A 125 2.70 3.46 -10.69
C SER A 125 1.20 3.45 -10.36
N ILE A 126 0.82 3.86 -9.14
CA ILE A 126 -0.59 4.02 -8.75
C ILE A 126 -1.29 5.08 -9.62
N ASN A 127 -0.67 6.26 -9.80
CA ASN A 127 -1.26 7.31 -10.62
C ASN A 127 -1.40 6.90 -12.09
N GLU A 128 -0.39 6.26 -12.66
CA GLU A 128 -0.43 5.73 -14.03
C GLU A 128 -1.52 4.67 -14.20
N PHE A 129 -1.70 3.79 -13.21
CA PHE A 129 -2.80 2.85 -13.18
C PHE A 129 -4.16 3.55 -13.18
N ILE A 130 -4.36 4.53 -12.29
CA ILE A 130 -5.63 5.28 -12.21
C ILE A 130 -5.93 6.02 -13.51
N MET A 131 -4.92 6.63 -14.14
CA MET A 131 -5.06 7.28 -15.44
C MET A 131 -5.54 6.30 -16.52
N ARG A 132 -4.87 5.16 -16.65
CA ARG A 132 -5.16 4.15 -17.69
C ARG A 132 -6.51 3.48 -17.45
N PHE A 133 -6.74 3.00 -16.23
CA PHE A 133 -7.95 2.27 -15.87
C PHE A 133 -9.17 3.20 -15.83
N GLY A 134 -8.99 4.40 -15.28
CA GLY A 134 -10.05 5.40 -15.14
C GLY A 134 -10.31 6.22 -16.39
N GLN A 135 -9.44 6.17 -17.40
CA GLN A 135 -9.41 7.03 -18.58
C GLN A 135 -9.47 8.52 -18.21
N VAL A 136 -8.63 8.93 -17.27
CA VAL A 136 -8.56 10.30 -16.74
C VAL A 136 -7.17 10.91 -16.93
N ASP A 137 -7.10 12.24 -16.94
CA ASP A 137 -5.83 12.96 -16.95
C ASP A 137 -5.06 12.81 -15.62
N ALA A 138 -3.82 13.29 -15.62
CA ALA A 138 -2.93 13.19 -14.47
C ALA A 138 -3.40 14.00 -13.25
N ASP A 139 -4.17 15.07 -13.44
CA ASP A 139 -4.66 15.89 -12.33
C ASP A 139 -5.81 15.20 -11.60
N LEU A 140 -6.79 14.72 -12.37
CA LEU A 140 -7.91 13.98 -11.82
C LEU A 140 -7.43 12.65 -11.19
N ALA A 141 -6.43 11.98 -11.78
CA ALA A 141 -5.82 10.79 -11.17
C ALA A 141 -5.21 11.08 -9.79
N ARG A 142 -4.48 12.19 -9.64
CA ARG A 142 -3.93 12.61 -8.33
C ARG A 142 -5.03 12.91 -7.33
N ARG A 143 -6.09 13.59 -7.74
CA ARG A 143 -7.25 13.88 -6.87
C ARG A 143 -7.94 12.60 -6.41
N ILE A 144 -8.21 11.68 -7.33
CA ILE A 144 -8.77 10.36 -7.03
C ILE A 144 -7.89 9.63 -6.00
N ASN A 145 -6.58 9.55 -6.25
CA ASN A 145 -5.65 8.88 -5.35
C ASN A 145 -5.65 9.51 -3.95
N SER A 146 -5.52 10.84 -3.86
CA SER A 146 -5.49 11.56 -2.58
C SER A 146 -6.81 11.45 -1.81
N SER A 147 -7.95 11.46 -2.49
CA SER A 147 -9.27 11.28 -1.87
C SER A 147 -9.41 9.90 -1.23
N VAL A 148 -9.21 8.84 -2.00
CA VAL A 148 -9.34 7.46 -1.49
C VAL A 148 -8.29 7.16 -0.42
N MET A 149 -7.04 7.58 -0.64
CA MET A 149 -5.96 7.45 0.34
C MET A 149 -6.28 8.18 1.65
N GLY A 150 -6.78 9.42 1.57
CA GLY A 150 -7.16 10.21 2.74
C GLY A 150 -8.24 9.53 3.58
N MET A 151 -9.26 8.96 2.91
CA MET A 151 -10.29 8.16 3.58
C MET A 151 -9.69 6.93 4.27
N MET A 152 -8.85 6.14 3.58
CA MET A 152 -8.24 4.95 4.18
C MET A 152 -7.32 5.27 5.36
N VAL A 153 -6.58 6.39 5.30
CA VAL A 153 -5.76 6.86 6.43
C VAL A 153 -6.65 7.27 7.61
N SER A 154 -7.80 7.91 7.35
CA SER A 154 -8.78 8.25 8.40
C SER A 154 -9.31 6.99 9.10
N GLU A 155 -9.64 5.93 8.35
CA GLU A 155 -10.04 4.63 8.92
C GLU A 155 -8.93 4.03 9.80
N LEU A 156 -7.69 4.02 9.29
CA LEU A 156 -6.54 3.55 10.08
C LEU A 156 -6.38 4.33 11.39
N MET A 157 -6.53 5.65 11.36
CA MET A 157 -6.41 6.52 12.54
C MET A 157 -7.54 6.28 13.55
N ALA A 158 -8.76 6.03 13.08
CA ALA A 158 -9.89 5.69 13.92
C ALA A 158 -9.75 4.29 14.56
N GLY A 159 -8.87 3.45 14.01
CA GLY A 159 -8.69 2.06 14.45
C GLY A 159 -9.82 1.14 13.97
N THR A 160 -10.65 1.60 13.04
CA THR A 160 -11.77 0.87 12.46
C THR A 160 -11.50 0.56 10.99
N ALA A 161 -12.08 -0.54 10.50
CA ALA A 161 -12.29 -0.77 9.08
C ALA A 161 -13.81 -0.88 8.89
N ASP A 162 -14.52 0.25 9.01
CA ASP A 162 -15.98 0.24 8.94
C ASP A 162 -16.44 0.17 7.48
N ARG A 163 -16.88 -1.03 7.07
CA ARG A 163 -17.37 -1.28 5.72
C ARG A 163 -18.52 -0.33 5.35
N SER A 164 -19.42 -0.01 6.28
CA SER A 164 -20.59 0.83 6.00
C SER A 164 -20.16 2.26 5.66
N HIS A 165 -19.20 2.80 6.40
CA HIS A 165 -18.63 4.11 6.12
C HIS A 165 -17.90 4.13 4.77
N ILE A 166 -17.12 3.10 4.46
CA ILE A 166 -16.41 2.96 3.18
C ILE A 166 -17.40 2.84 2.00
N GLU A 167 -18.49 2.07 2.16
CA GLU A 167 -19.56 1.96 1.17
C GLU A 167 -20.21 3.32 0.88
N GLN A 168 -20.54 4.08 1.93
CA GLN A 168 -21.09 5.43 1.81
C GLN A 168 -20.12 6.36 1.10
N TYR A 169 -18.87 6.42 1.55
CA TYR A 169 -17.84 7.26 0.94
C TYR A 169 -17.64 6.94 -0.54
N MET A 170 -17.54 5.65 -0.89
CA MET A 170 -17.35 5.23 -2.28
C MET A 170 -18.56 5.55 -3.16
N SER A 171 -19.78 5.52 -2.61
CA SER A 171 -21.00 5.94 -3.32
C SER A 171 -20.93 7.43 -3.71
N GLU A 172 -20.59 8.29 -2.75
CA GLU A 172 -20.46 9.73 -2.96
C GLU A 172 -19.29 10.07 -3.88
N PHE A 173 -18.15 9.43 -3.68
CA PHE A 173 -16.96 9.57 -4.50
C PHE A 173 -17.20 9.19 -5.97
N LEU A 174 -17.90 8.09 -6.23
CA LEU A 174 -18.22 7.68 -7.61
C LEU A 174 -19.25 8.60 -8.28
N LYS A 175 -20.18 9.20 -7.52
CA LYS A 175 -21.06 10.26 -8.04
C LYS A 175 -20.25 11.48 -8.45
N TRP A 176 -19.40 11.99 -7.54
CA TRP A 176 -18.49 13.10 -7.81
C TRP A 176 -17.62 12.87 -9.05
N LYS A 177 -17.04 11.67 -9.21
CA LYS A 177 -16.25 11.32 -10.40
C LYS A 177 -17.08 11.42 -11.69
N ARG A 178 -18.32 10.90 -11.69
CA ARG A 178 -19.20 10.97 -12.87
C ARG A 178 -19.58 12.41 -13.21
N ASP A 179 -19.86 13.24 -12.21
CA ASP A 179 -20.24 14.63 -12.42
C ASP A 179 -19.10 15.45 -13.06
N ILE A 180 -17.85 15.16 -12.71
CA ILE A 180 -16.66 15.76 -13.35
C ILE A 180 -16.53 15.30 -14.79
N ALA A 181 -16.71 14.00 -15.05
CA ALA A 181 -16.61 13.46 -16.41
C ALA A 181 -17.70 14.01 -17.34
N ALA A 182 -18.88 14.36 -16.81
CA ALA A 182 -19.96 14.97 -17.60
C ALA A 182 -19.71 16.45 -17.96
N GLN A 183 -18.72 17.10 -17.33
CA GLN A 183 -18.35 18.50 -17.56
C GLN A 183 -17.16 18.67 -18.51
N SER A 184 -16.53 17.55 -18.93
CA SER A 184 -15.35 17.51 -19.82
C SER A 184 -15.73 17.04 -21.21
#